data_AF-A0A2E0PBW1-F1
#
_entry.id   AF-A0A2E0PBW1-F1
#
_cell.length_a   1.000
_cell.length_b   1.000
_cell.length_c   1.000
_cell.angle_alpha   90.00
_cell.angle_beta   90.00
_cell.angle_gamma   90.00
#
_symmetry.space_group_name_H-M   'P 1'
#
loop_
_entity.id
_entity.type
_entity.pdbx_description
1 polymer ?
#
loop_
_entity_poly.entity_id
_entity_poly.type
_entity_poly.pdbx_seq_one_letter_code
_entity_poly.pdbx_strand_id
1 'polypeptide(L)'
;MGGPGFRDVSVIPNNGTTYYKPIYPEGSEYDRRTVYRFSPRGERSAILDTFDCPDPSTTAPRRAVTTTPLQALALLNNKFILDKAEDMANRIKSLSDGNRNKQVEQAFLFAFQRNPNSEEMILAKRLIQDYGLTTLCRSLFNSNEFVIIN
;
A
#
# COMPACT_ATOMS: atom_id res chain seq x y z
N MET A 1 15.81 11.91 -10.26
CA MET A 1 14.42 11.51 -10.56
C MET A 1 14.23 11.61 -12.06
N GLY A 2 13.57 10.63 -12.68
CA GLY A 2 13.44 10.51 -14.14
C GLY A 2 12.71 9.23 -14.52
N GLY A 3 12.21 9.17 -15.76
CA GLY A 3 11.42 8.05 -16.29
C GLY A 3 9.95 8.39 -16.54
N PRO A 4 9.22 7.53 -17.26
CA PRO A 4 7.84 7.80 -17.65
C PRO A 4 6.91 7.85 -16.44
N GLY A 5 5.87 8.68 -16.56
CA GLY A 5 4.73 8.62 -15.67
C GLY A 5 3.86 7.40 -15.95
N PHE A 6 2.93 7.11 -15.04
CA PHE A 6 1.95 6.04 -15.20
C PHE A 6 0.52 6.58 -15.05
N ARG A 7 -0.46 5.82 -15.57
CA ARG A 7 -1.88 6.14 -15.48
C ARG A 7 -2.61 4.98 -14.84
N ASP A 8 -3.28 5.23 -13.73
CA ASP A 8 -4.17 4.30 -13.03
C ASP A 8 -5.64 4.69 -13.23
N VAL A 9 -5.94 5.33 -14.36
CA VAL A 9 -7.30 5.72 -14.75
C VAL A 9 -7.54 5.39 -16.22
N SER A 10 -8.74 4.89 -16.52
CA SER A 10 -9.26 4.83 -17.89
C SER A 10 -9.80 6.19 -18.31
N VAL A 11 -9.73 6.52 -19.60
CA VAL A 11 -10.18 7.79 -20.18
C VAL A 11 -11.44 7.55 -20.98
N ILE A 12 -12.54 8.20 -20.60
CA ILE A 12 -13.86 8.03 -21.23
C ILE A 12 -14.26 9.36 -21.86
N PRO A 13 -14.22 9.48 -23.20
CA PRO A 13 -14.68 10.69 -23.89
C PRO A 13 -16.21 10.81 -23.80
N ASN A 14 -16.71 12.02 -23.61
CA ASN A 14 -18.15 12.33 -23.61
C ASN A 14 -18.40 13.72 -24.22
N ASN A 15 -18.65 13.78 -25.53
CA ASN A 15 -19.09 14.97 -26.29
C ASN A 15 -18.61 16.33 -25.73
N GLY A 16 -17.30 16.58 -25.78
CA GLY A 16 -16.68 17.83 -25.31
C GLY A 16 -16.17 17.79 -23.86
N THR A 17 -16.42 16.70 -23.14
CA THR A 17 -15.90 16.43 -21.78
C THR A 17 -15.16 15.09 -21.73
N THR A 18 -14.35 14.88 -20.70
CA THR A 18 -13.61 13.64 -20.47
C THR A 18 -13.79 13.22 -19.02
N TYR A 19 -14.27 12.00 -18.82
CA TYR A 19 -14.33 11.36 -17.52
C TYR A 19 -13.14 10.43 -17.34
N TYR A 20 -12.71 10.30 -16.11
CA TYR A 20 -11.69 9.35 -15.72
C TYR A 20 -12.34 8.35 -14.78
N LYS A 21 -12.02 7.06 -14.90
CA LYS A 21 -12.44 6.04 -13.93
C LYS A 21 -11.22 5.33 -13.38
N PRO A 22 -11.09 5.14 -12.05
CA PRO A 22 -9.97 4.42 -11.46
C PRO A 22 -9.91 2.99 -12.00
N ILE A 23 -8.69 2.55 -12.29
CA ILE A 23 -8.37 1.16 -12.60
C ILE A 23 -7.32 0.68 -11.59
N TYR A 24 -7.22 -0.63 -11.40
CA TYR A 24 -6.17 -1.27 -10.61
C TYR A 24 -5.27 -2.04 -11.57
N PRO A 25 -4.35 -1.35 -12.27
CA PRO A 25 -3.54 -1.98 -13.29
C PRO A 25 -2.45 -2.84 -12.65
N GLU A 26 -2.18 -3.98 -13.27
CA GLU A 26 -1.12 -4.90 -12.86
C GLU A 26 0.11 -4.70 -13.76
N GLY A 27 1.30 -4.84 -13.20
CA GLY A 27 2.55 -4.73 -13.95
C GLY A 27 3.59 -3.84 -13.26
N SER A 28 4.87 -4.18 -13.48
CA SER A 28 6.00 -3.46 -12.87
C SER A 28 6.09 -1.99 -13.28
N GLU A 29 5.48 -1.60 -14.39
CA GLU A 29 5.41 -0.20 -14.83
C GLU A 29 4.57 0.68 -13.91
N TYR A 30 3.64 0.09 -13.15
CA TYR A 30 2.78 0.77 -12.17
C TYR A 30 3.38 0.77 -10.76
N ASP A 31 4.44 0.01 -10.51
CA ASP A 31 5.19 -0.02 -9.24
C ASP A 31 6.12 1.19 -9.10
N ARG A 32 5.53 2.38 -9.19
CA ARG A 32 6.22 3.66 -9.17
C ARG A 32 5.71 4.53 -8.04
N ARG A 33 6.60 5.40 -7.56
CA ARG A 33 6.24 6.42 -6.57
C ARG A 33 5.12 7.30 -7.10
N THR A 34 4.18 7.67 -6.24
CA THR A 34 3.00 8.49 -6.58
C THR A 34 3.35 9.82 -7.24
N VAL A 35 4.56 10.36 -7.06
CA VAL A 35 5.05 11.56 -7.78
C VAL A 35 5.04 11.41 -9.32
N TYR A 36 5.08 10.18 -9.84
CA TYR A 36 5.01 9.89 -11.28
C TYR A 36 3.59 9.61 -11.78
N ARG A 37 2.59 9.64 -10.90
CA ARG A 37 1.19 9.33 -11.20
C ARG A 37 0.53 10.47 -11.98
N PHE A 38 -0.14 10.15 -13.08
CA PHE A 38 -1.06 11.08 -13.72
C PHE A 38 -2.25 11.39 -12.81
N SER A 39 -2.46 12.66 -12.48
CA SER A 39 -3.52 13.10 -11.57
C SER A 39 -4.56 13.97 -12.30
N PRO A 40 -5.66 13.38 -12.81
CA PRO A 40 -6.73 14.16 -13.42
C PRO A 40 -7.52 14.94 -12.36
N ARG A 41 -8.10 16.08 -12.74
CA ARG A 41 -8.95 16.88 -11.82
C ARG A 41 -10.31 16.22 -11.52
N GLY A 42 -10.84 15.46 -12.48
CA GLY A 42 -12.20 14.92 -12.43
C GLY A 42 -12.35 13.57 -11.72
N GLU A 43 -11.25 12.96 -11.27
CA GLU A 43 -11.28 11.67 -10.56
C GLU A 43 -10.07 11.57 -9.64
N ARG A 44 -10.30 11.19 -8.39
CA ARG A 44 -9.24 11.10 -7.38
C ARG A 44 -8.98 9.66 -7.01
N SER A 45 -7.79 9.41 -6.47
CA SER A 45 -7.48 8.07 -5.97
C SER A 45 -8.10 7.90 -4.59
N ALA A 46 -9.03 6.96 -4.47
CA ALA A 46 -9.74 6.72 -3.20
C ALA A 46 -8.78 6.45 -2.02
N ILE A 47 -7.69 5.73 -2.25
CA ILE A 47 -6.70 5.48 -1.20
C ILE A 47 -5.95 6.77 -0.82
N LEU A 48 -5.54 7.59 -1.81
CA LEU A 48 -4.83 8.84 -1.52
C LEU A 48 -5.74 9.84 -0.80
N ASP A 49 -6.99 9.96 -1.22
CA ASP A 49 -7.99 10.83 -0.59
C ASP A 49 -8.25 10.41 0.87
N THR A 50 -8.32 9.09 1.13
CA THR A 50 -8.48 8.58 2.50
C THR A 50 -7.29 8.98 3.40
N PHE A 51 -6.10 9.17 2.82
CA PHE A 51 -4.87 9.56 3.53
C PHE A 51 -4.53 11.06 3.42
N ASP A 52 -5.57 11.89 3.28
CA ASP A 52 -5.52 13.35 3.25
C ASP A 52 -4.61 13.90 2.14
N CYS A 53 -4.61 13.27 0.96
CA CYS A 53 -3.89 13.79 -0.20
C CYS A 53 -4.43 15.18 -0.58
N PRO A 54 -3.56 16.21 -0.70
CA PRO A 54 -4.00 17.55 -1.08
C PRO A 54 -4.68 17.60 -2.45
N ASP A 55 -5.72 18.42 -2.56
CA ASP A 55 -6.35 18.74 -3.82
C ASP A 55 -5.41 19.60 -4.69
N PRO A 56 -5.00 19.15 -5.89
CA PRO A 56 -4.13 19.91 -6.78
C PRO A 56 -4.68 21.26 -7.26
N SER A 57 -5.98 21.51 -7.09
CA SER A 57 -6.64 22.78 -7.43
C SER A 57 -6.64 23.81 -6.30
N THR A 58 -6.16 23.45 -5.11
CA THR A 58 -6.12 24.33 -3.93
C THR A 58 -4.74 24.39 -3.30
N THR A 59 -4.47 25.43 -2.52
CA THR A 59 -3.21 25.53 -1.77
C THR A 59 -3.29 24.75 -0.47
N ALA A 60 -2.33 23.86 -0.24
CA ALA A 60 -2.18 23.10 1.01
C ALA A 60 -0.80 23.36 1.62
N PRO A 61 -0.60 24.45 2.39
CA PRO A 61 0.71 24.83 2.91
C PRO A 61 1.23 23.85 3.98
N ARG A 62 0.32 23.11 4.63
CA ARG A 62 0.63 22.04 5.57
C ARG A 62 -0.27 20.85 5.27
N ARG A 63 0.32 19.65 5.26
CA ARG A 63 -0.45 18.40 5.16
C ARG A 63 -1.28 18.21 6.44
N ALA A 64 -2.58 17.93 6.29
CA ALA A 64 -3.40 17.50 7.41
C ALA A 64 -2.93 16.12 7.89
N VAL A 65 -2.84 15.95 9.20
CA VAL A 65 -2.52 14.65 9.80
C VAL A 65 -3.77 14.23 10.55
N THR A 66 -4.48 13.25 10.00
CA THR A 66 -5.59 12.59 10.68
C THR A 66 -5.22 11.14 10.95
N THR A 67 -5.83 10.59 12.00
CA THR A 67 -5.79 9.16 12.28
C THR A 67 -7.23 8.74 12.51
N THR A 68 -7.84 8.18 11.47
CA THR A 68 -9.26 7.83 11.48
C THR A 68 -9.46 6.31 11.35
N PRO A 69 -10.56 5.76 11.92
CA PRO A 69 -10.92 4.37 11.68
C PRO A 69 -11.10 4.04 10.20
N LEU A 70 -11.48 5.03 9.37
CA LEU A 70 -11.63 4.86 7.93
C LEU A 70 -10.28 4.60 7.24
N GLN A 71 -9.19 5.24 7.67
CA GLN A 71 -7.84 4.96 7.16
C GLN A 71 -7.39 3.55 7.48
N ALA A 72 -7.63 3.09 8.72
CA ALA A 72 -7.36 1.70 9.10
C ALA A 72 -8.20 0.72 8.27
N LEU A 73 -9.49 1.01 8.07
CA LEU A 73 -10.37 0.18 7.25
C LEU A 73 -9.95 0.16 5.76
N ALA A 74 -9.46 1.28 5.24
CA ALA A 74 -8.94 1.36 3.88
C ALA A 74 -7.67 0.55 3.71
N LEU A 75 -6.72 0.63 4.65
CA LEU A 75 -5.54 -0.24 4.65
C LEU A 75 -5.92 -1.71 4.76
N LEU A 76 -7.02 -2.03 5.45
CA LEU A 76 -7.47 -3.40 5.57
C LEU A 76 -8.08 -3.89 4.24
N ASN A 77 -8.87 -3.08 3.53
CA ASN A 77 -9.74 -3.59 2.45
C ASN A 77 -9.43 -3.08 1.03
N ASN A 78 -8.55 -2.09 0.87
CA ASN A 78 -8.26 -1.56 -0.46
C ASN A 78 -7.50 -2.59 -1.31
N LYS A 79 -7.93 -2.79 -2.56
CA LYS A 79 -7.33 -3.73 -3.53
C LYS A 79 -5.82 -3.53 -3.66
N PHE A 80 -5.35 -2.29 -3.72
CA PHE A 80 -3.92 -1.98 -3.79
C PHE A 80 -3.14 -2.57 -2.60
N ILE A 81 -3.68 -2.48 -1.38
CA ILE A 81 -3.00 -3.01 -0.19
C ILE A 81 -3.05 -4.53 -0.14
N LEU A 82 -4.15 -5.14 -0.59
CA LEU A 82 -4.27 -6.59 -0.71
C LEU A 82 -3.24 -7.15 -1.70
N ASP A 83 -3.11 -6.51 -2.87
CA ASP A 83 -2.14 -6.89 -3.91
C ASP A 83 -0.71 -6.76 -3.39
N LYS A 84 -0.39 -5.64 -2.72
CA LYS A 84 0.94 -5.43 -2.16
C LYS A 84 1.26 -6.40 -1.03
N ALA A 85 0.27 -6.85 -0.27
CA ALA A 85 0.47 -7.86 0.77
C ALA A 85 0.79 -9.24 0.15
N GLU A 86 0.16 -9.55 -0.98
CA GLU A 86 0.44 -10.77 -1.74
C GLU A 86 1.82 -10.72 -2.42
N ASP A 87 2.16 -9.61 -3.07
CA ASP A 87 3.48 -9.36 -3.67
C ASP A 87 4.60 -9.54 -2.63
N MET A 88 4.43 -8.92 -1.46
CA MET A 88 5.38 -9.00 -0.36
C MET A 88 5.49 -10.43 0.17
N ALA A 89 4.38 -11.15 0.36
CA ALA A 89 4.39 -12.53 0.80
C ALA A 89 5.11 -13.45 -0.21
N ASN A 90 4.88 -13.25 -1.51
CA ASN A 90 5.55 -14.02 -2.56
C ASN A 90 7.05 -13.76 -2.59
N ARG A 91 7.47 -12.49 -2.43
CA ARG A 91 8.88 -12.12 -2.29
C ARG A 91 9.53 -12.74 -1.06
N ILE A 92 8.84 -12.75 0.08
CA ILE A 92 9.38 -13.37 1.31
C ILE A 92 9.55 -14.88 1.13
N LYS A 93 8.57 -15.56 0.49
CA LYS A 93 8.67 -17.00 0.21
C LYS A 93 9.91 -17.33 -0.61
N SER A 94 10.23 -16.55 -1.64
CA SER A 94 11.40 -16.79 -2.49
C SER A 94 12.75 -16.53 -1.79
N LEU A 95 12.76 -15.74 -0.70
CA LEU A 95 13.97 -15.40 0.05
C LEU A 95 14.20 -16.26 1.29
N SER A 96 13.22 -17.07 1.71
CA SER A 96 13.24 -17.73 3.02
C SER A 96 13.47 -19.23 2.97
N ASP A 97 13.51 -19.86 1.78
CA ASP A 97 13.69 -21.31 1.59
C ASP A 97 12.76 -22.16 2.49
N GLY A 98 11.53 -21.70 2.71
CA GLY A 98 10.55 -22.37 3.59
C GLY A 98 10.80 -22.22 5.10
N ASN A 99 11.87 -21.55 5.54
CA ASN A 99 12.15 -21.33 6.95
C ASN A 99 11.22 -20.25 7.54
N ARG A 100 10.38 -20.66 8.49
CA ARG A 100 9.39 -19.77 9.13
C ARG A 100 10.01 -18.62 9.92
N ASN A 101 11.16 -18.79 10.56
CA ASN A 101 11.84 -17.70 11.28
C ASN A 101 12.29 -16.62 10.29
N LYS A 102 12.95 -17.04 9.20
CA LYS A 102 13.37 -16.14 8.13
C LYS A 102 12.18 -15.40 7.52
N GLN A 103 11.04 -16.08 7.31
CA GLN A 103 9.84 -15.44 6.79
C GLN A 103 9.36 -14.29 7.67
N VAL A 104 9.32 -14.48 9.00
CA VAL A 104 8.92 -13.44 9.94
C VAL A 104 9.95 -12.32 9.97
N GLU A 105 11.24 -12.63 10.04
CA GLU A 105 12.32 -11.63 10.02
C GLU A 105 12.24 -10.75 8.76
N GLN A 106 12.08 -11.34 7.58
CA GLN A 106 11.95 -10.60 6.33
C GLN A 106 10.67 -9.76 6.29
N ALA A 107 9.55 -10.25 6.84
CA ALA A 107 8.30 -9.49 6.90
C ALA A 107 8.48 -8.20 7.71
N PHE A 108 9.10 -8.28 8.89
CA PHE A 108 9.37 -7.13 9.75
C PHE A 108 10.41 -6.19 9.15
N LEU A 109 11.45 -6.71 8.49
CA LEU A 109 12.45 -5.88 7.82
C LEU A 109 11.85 -5.09 6.64
N PHE A 110 10.96 -5.70 5.85
CA PHE A 110 10.31 -5.00 4.74
C PHE A 110 9.26 -3.99 5.21
N ALA A 111 8.53 -4.27 6.28
CA ALA A 111 7.49 -3.36 6.79
C ALA A 111 8.07 -2.24 7.68
N PHE A 112 8.94 -2.59 8.63
CA PHE A 112 9.38 -1.71 9.71
C PHE A 112 10.89 -1.43 9.72
N GLN A 113 11.67 -2.05 8.82
CA GLN A 113 13.13 -1.90 8.76
C GLN A 113 13.85 -2.31 10.06
N ARG A 114 13.27 -3.23 10.83
CA ARG A 114 13.87 -3.83 12.03
C ARG A 114 13.53 -5.31 12.14
N ASN A 115 14.22 -6.00 13.05
CA ASN A 115 13.86 -7.37 13.43
C ASN A 115 12.65 -7.38 14.38
N PRO A 116 11.85 -8.47 14.37
CA PRO A 116 10.82 -8.69 15.37
C PRO A 116 11.45 -8.94 16.74
N ASN A 117 10.78 -8.52 17.80
CA ASN A 117 11.09 -8.96 19.16
C ASN A 117 10.59 -10.39 19.42
N SER A 118 10.88 -10.94 20.60
CA SER A 118 10.52 -12.33 20.93
C SER A 118 9.02 -12.60 20.92
N GLU A 119 8.20 -11.65 21.38
CA GLU A 119 6.74 -11.79 21.41
C GLU A 119 6.15 -11.67 19.99
N GLU A 120 6.59 -10.67 19.23
CA GLU A 120 6.23 -10.48 17.82
C GLU A 120 6.56 -11.70 16.98
N MET A 121 7.72 -12.31 17.21
CA MET A 121 8.12 -13.55 16.55
C MET A 121 7.13 -14.69 16.80
N ILE A 122 6.68 -14.85 18.05
CA ILE A 122 5.72 -15.89 18.43
C ILE A 122 4.35 -15.63 17.78
N LEU A 123 3.84 -14.40 17.90
CA LEU A 123 2.54 -14.02 17.35
C LEU A 123 2.51 -14.11 15.83
N ALA A 124 3.55 -13.64 15.14
CA ALA A 124 3.65 -13.70 13.69
C ALA A 124 3.71 -15.14 13.18
N LYS A 125 4.47 -16.03 13.84
CA LYS A 125 4.50 -17.45 13.47
C LYS A 125 3.13 -18.10 13.56
N ARG A 126 2.41 -17.84 14.66
CA ARG A 126 1.06 -18.33 14.88
C ARG A 126 0.11 -17.81 13.80
N LEU A 127 0.17 -16.51 13.49
CA LEU A 127 -0.66 -15.91 12.44
C LEU A 127 -0.39 -16.54 11.07
N ILE A 128 0.88 -16.76 10.70
CA ILE A 128 1.22 -17.44 9.44
C ILE A 128 0.70 -18.89 9.44
N GLN A 129 0.75 -19.58 10.58
CA GLN A 129 0.24 -20.95 10.68
C GLN A 129 -1.28 -21.00 10.49
N ASP A 130 -2.02 -20.08 11.10
CA ASP A 130 -3.48 -20.09 11.11
C ASP A 130 -4.07 -19.51 9.80
N TYR A 131 -3.42 -18.49 9.22
CA TYR A 131 -4.00 -17.69 8.11
C TYR A 131 -3.03 -17.39 6.96
N GLY A 132 -1.81 -17.90 7.01
CA GLY A 132 -0.81 -17.72 5.94
C GLY A 132 -0.05 -16.39 5.97
N LEU A 133 0.98 -16.32 5.12
CA LEU A 133 1.94 -15.21 5.11
C LEU A 133 1.37 -13.89 4.58
N THR A 134 0.44 -13.96 3.63
CA THR A 134 -0.25 -12.78 3.09
C THR A 134 -1.02 -12.05 4.19
N THR A 135 -1.65 -12.79 5.10
CA THR A 135 -2.36 -12.22 6.25
C THR A 135 -1.42 -11.50 7.21
N LEU A 136 -0.21 -12.03 7.44
CA LEU A 136 0.82 -11.32 8.19
C LEU A 136 1.21 -10.01 7.50
N CYS A 137 1.51 -10.03 6.20
CA CYS A 137 1.91 -8.82 5.47
C CYS A 137 0.82 -7.74 5.52
N ARG A 138 -0.44 -8.14 5.31
CA ARG A 138 -1.61 -7.24 5.42
C ARG A 138 -1.75 -6.66 6.82
N SER A 139 -1.56 -7.46 7.87
CA SER A 139 -1.60 -7.01 9.27
C SER A 139 -0.50 -5.98 9.56
N LEU A 140 0.72 -6.22 9.09
CA LEU A 140 1.84 -5.29 9.27
C LEU A 140 1.57 -3.95 8.58
N PHE A 141 1.02 -3.94 7.36
CA PHE A 141 0.63 -2.71 6.67
C PHE A 141 -0.47 -1.92 7.38
N ASN A 142 -1.31 -2.58 8.18
CA ASN A 142 -2.36 -1.94 8.95
C ASN A 142 -1.89 -1.42 10.32
N SER A 143 -0.64 -1.69 10.70
CA SER A 143 -0.12 -1.30 12.01
C SER A 143 0.22 0.19 12.10
N ASN A 144 0.15 0.74 13.31
CA ASN A 144 0.55 2.13 13.57
C ASN A 144 2.01 2.38 13.22
N GLU A 145 2.90 1.41 13.46
CA GLU A 145 4.33 1.52 13.15
C GLU A 145 4.60 1.65 11.64
N PHE A 146 3.76 1.05 10.80
CA PHE A 146 3.85 1.25 9.35
C PHE A 146 3.40 2.64 8.91
N VAL A 147 2.30 3.12 9.50
CA VAL A 147 1.61 4.34 9.05
C VAL A 147 2.28 5.60 9.58
N ILE A 148 2.79 5.55 10.81
CA ILE A 148 3.33 6.70 11.53
C ILE A 148 4.86 6.67 11.45
N ILE A 149 5.43 7.66 10.78
CA ILE A 149 6.87 7.93 10.83
C ILE A 149 7.11 8.84 12.03
N ASN A 150 7.78 8.32 13.07
CA ASN A 150 8.21 9.11 14.24
C ASN A 150 9.46 9.92 13.94
#